data_AF-A0A2A6JH16-F1
#
_entry.id   AF-A0A2A6JH16-F1
#
_cell.length_a   1.000
_cell.length_b   1.000
_cell.length_c   1.000
_cell.angle_alpha   90.00
_cell.angle_beta   90.00
_cell.angle_gamma   90.00
#
_symmetry.space_group_name_H-M   'P 1'
#
loop_
_entity.id
_entity.type
_entity.pdbx_description
1 polymer ?
#
loop_
_entity_poly.entity_id
_entity_poly.type
_entity_poly.pdbx_seq_one_letter_code
_entity_poly.pdbx_strand_id
1 'polypeptide(L)'
;MSAILTLSTELAVAVKDFDRVIPAGQSNDRDIVALRQRLLLLCKLARNLESEVQIYRLMEAAKQGRDVVEQLATEAAATFVLNRDDNVIRPDFGRKA
;
A
#
# COMPACT_ATOMS: atom_id res chain seq x y z
N MET A 1 -0.84 -0.42 -23.25
CA MET A 1 -1.22 -0.35 -21.83
C MET A 1 -1.65 1.07 -21.54
N SER A 2 -2.93 1.30 -21.25
CA SER A 2 -3.43 2.63 -20.90
C SER A 2 -2.77 3.05 -19.58
N ALA A 3 -2.05 4.17 -19.57
CA ALA A 3 -1.49 4.72 -18.35
C ALA A 3 -2.68 5.12 -17.46
N ILE A 4 -2.76 4.55 -16.26
CA ILE A 4 -3.77 4.95 -15.29
C ILE A 4 -3.48 6.42 -14.96
N LEU A 5 -4.33 7.32 -15.46
CA LEU A 5 -4.30 8.73 -15.10
C LEU A 5 -4.61 8.82 -13.61
N THR A 6 -3.63 9.27 -12.82
CA THR A 6 -3.81 9.52 -11.40
C THR A 6 -4.19 10.98 -11.19
N LEU A 7 -4.97 11.27 -10.15
CA LEU A 7 -5.39 12.63 -9.82
C LEU A 7 -4.18 13.55 -9.62
N SER A 8 -3.11 13.04 -9.00
CA SER A 8 -1.87 13.79 -8.83
C SER A 8 -1.21 14.16 -10.17
N THR A 9 -1.27 13.27 -11.18
CA THR A 9 -0.74 13.57 -12.52
C THR A 9 -1.58 14.60 -13.25
N GLU A 10 -2.90 14.52 -13.18
CA GLU A 10 -3.79 15.52 -13.79
C GLU A 10 -3.63 16.90 -13.15
N LEU A 11 -3.57 16.97 -11.82
CA LEU A 11 -3.32 18.24 -11.13
C LEU A 11 -1.94 18.80 -11.44
N ALA A 12 -0.93 17.95 -11.63
CA ALA A 12 0.40 18.41 -12.05
C ALA A 12 0.38 19.00 -13.47
N VAL A 13 -0.44 18.47 -14.38
CA VAL A 13 -0.67 19.07 -15.70
C VAL A 13 -1.39 20.41 -15.54
N ALA A 14 -2.42 20.49 -14.71
CA ALA A 14 -3.12 21.76 -14.45
C ALA A 14 -2.19 22.84 -13.87
N VAL A 15 -1.24 22.48 -13.00
CA VAL A 15 -0.21 23.42 -12.51
C VAL A 15 0.72 23.86 -13.64
N LYS A 16 1.14 22.95 -14.53
CA LYS A 16 1.97 23.31 -15.69
C LYS A 16 1.24 24.25 -16.64
N ASP A 17 -0.03 24.00 -16.88
CA ASP A 17 -0.85 24.86 -17.75
C ASP A 17 -1.10 26.23 -17.09
N PHE A 18 -1.30 26.27 -15.78
CA PHE A 18 -1.33 27.52 -15.03
C PHE A 18 -0.01 28.30 -15.17
N ASP A 19 1.12 27.63 -14.96
CA ASP A 19 2.46 28.24 -15.03
C ASP A 19 2.84 28.68 -16.46
N ARG A 20 2.22 28.10 -17.50
CA ARG A 20 2.35 28.57 -18.91
C ARG A 20 1.65 29.89 -19.16
N VAL A 21 0.49 30.10 -18.54
CA VAL A 21 -0.28 31.35 -18.69
C VAL A 21 0.30 32.44 -17.79
N ILE A 22 0.70 32.07 -16.58
CA ILE A 22 1.23 33.00 -15.57
C ILE A 22 2.51 32.39 -14.99
N PRO A 23 3.68 32.80 -15.50
CA PRO A 23 4.94 32.29 -15.00
C PRO A 23 5.11 32.57 -13.51
N ALA A 24 5.68 31.60 -12.79
CA ALA A 24 5.93 31.72 -11.36
C ALA A 24 6.77 32.97 -11.05
N GLY A 25 6.27 33.83 -10.16
CA GLY A 25 6.95 35.05 -9.74
C GLY A 25 6.74 36.27 -10.64
N GLN A 26 5.95 36.17 -11.72
CA GLN A 26 5.63 37.33 -12.57
C GLN A 26 4.32 38.04 -12.20
N SER A 27 3.44 37.42 -11.41
CA SER A 27 2.20 38.06 -10.95
C SER A 27 2.31 38.54 -9.51
N ASN A 28 2.05 39.83 -9.30
CA ASN A 28 1.89 40.46 -7.98
C ASN A 28 0.42 40.46 -7.52
N ASP A 29 -0.49 39.92 -8.33
CA ASP A 29 -1.89 39.79 -7.95
C ASP A 29 -2.02 38.72 -6.86
N ARG A 30 -2.58 39.14 -5.72
CA ARG A 30 -2.74 38.27 -4.53
C ARG A 30 -3.62 37.07 -4.82
N ASP A 31 -4.66 37.23 -5.64
CA ASP A 31 -5.61 36.16 -5.91
C ASP A 31 -4.98 35.08 -6.80
N ILE A 32 -4.16 35.50 -7.76
CA ILE A 32 -3.40 34.62 -8.65
C ILE A 32 -2.37 33.82 -7.86
N VAL A 33 -1.63 34.47 -6.96
CA VAL A 33 -0.65 33.80 -6.10
C VAL A 33 -1.34 32.80 -5.16
N ALA A 34 -2.46 33.19 -4.55
CA ALA A 34 -3.24 32.31 -3.66
C ALA A 34 -3.81 31.10 -4.42
N LEU A 35 -4.31 31.29 -5.64
CA LEU A 35 -4.82 30.21 -6.48
C LEU A 35 -3.72 29.21 -6.82
N ARG A 36 -2.53 29.69 -7.20
CA ARG A 36 -1.37 28.83 -7.47
C ARG A 36 -0.98 28.00 -6.25
N GLN A 37 -0.94 28.61 -5.08
CA GLN A 37 -0.65 27.90 -3.82
C GLN A 37 -1.69 26.82 -3.51
N ARG A 38 -2.98 27.12 -3.71
CA ARG A 38 -4.07 26.14 -3.54
C ARG A 38 -3.93 24.97 -4.51
N LEU A 39 -3.62 25.23 -5.78
CA LEU A 39 -3.39 24.16 -6.77
C LEU A 39 -2.22 23.24 -6.35
N LEU A 40 -1.10 23.81 -5.90
CA LEU A 40 0.03 23.03 -5.39
C LEU A 40 -0.33 22.22 -4.15
N LEU A 41 -1.16 22.77 -3.26
CA LEU A 41 -1.64 22.05 -2.08
C LEU A 41 -2.55 20.87 -2.46
N LEU A 42 -3.42 21.06 -3.44
CA LEU A 42 -4.26 19.99 -3.99
C LEU A 42 -3.41 18.88 -4.63
N CYS A 43 -2.35 19.21 -5.38
CA CYS A 43 -1.42 18.20 -5.90
C CYS A 43 -0.82 17.33 -4.78
N LYS A 44 -0.39 17.98 -3.68
CA LYS A 44 0.20 17.28 -2.54
C LYS A 44 -0.82 16.37 -1.85
N LEU A 45 -2.04 16.88 -1.64
CA LEU A 45 -3.13 16.09 -1.05
C LEU A 45 -3.48 14.88 -1.92
N ALA A 46 -3.62 15.07 -3.23
CA ALA A 46 -3.90 13.97 -4.17
C ALA A 46 -2.82 12.89 -4.09
N ARG A 47 -1.53 13.28 -4.08
CA ARG A 47 -0.42 12.34 -3.96
C ARG A 47 -0.45 11.56 -2.64
N ASN A 48 -0.79 12.23 -1.53
CA ASN A 48 -0.89 11.58 -0.22
C ASN A 48 -2.03 10.56 -0.20
N LEU A 49 -3.22 10.94 -0.69
CA LEU A 49 -4.38 10.04 -0.76
C LEU A 49 -4.12 8.83 -1.67
N GLU A 50 -3.50 9.04 -2.83
CA GLU A 50 -3.11 7.94 -3.72
C GLU A 50 -2.12 6.99 -3.06
N SER A 51 -1.13 7.52 -2.34
CA SER A 51 -0.15 6.72 -1.61
C SER A 51 -0.82 5.92 -0.49
N GLU A 52 -1.72 6.55 0.26
CA GLU A 52 -2.46 5.90 1.35
C GLU A 52 -3.33 4.76 0.82
N VAL A 53 -4.06 4.96 -0.27
CA VAL A 53 -4.86 3.91 -0.91
C VAL A 53 -3.97 2.76 -1.40
N GLN A 54 -2.81 3.05 -1.98
CA GLN A 54 -1.85 2.01 -2.39
C GLN A 54 -1.33 1.21 -1.20
N ILE A 55 -0.99 1.88 -0.10
CA ILE A 55 -0.54 1.23 1.13
C ILE A 55 -1.64 0.32 1.69
N TYR A 56 -2.88 0.79 1.79
CA TYR A 56 -3.98 -0.05 2.29
C TYR A 56 -4.22 -1.28 1.40
N ARG A 57 -4.19 -1.12 0.07
CA ARG A 57 -4.30 -2.27 -0.85
C ARG A 57 -3.19 -3.29 -0.64
N LEU A 58 -1.96 -2.84 -0.41
CA LEU A 58 -0.83 -3.73 -0.10
C LEU A 58 -1.02 -4.43 1.24
N MET A 59 -1.50 -3.71 2.27
CA MET A 59 -1.78 -4.30 3.58
C MET A 59 -2.88 -5.35 3.52
N GLU A 60 -3.95 -5.11 2.77
CA GLU A 60 -5.03 -6.08 2.56
C GLU A 60 -4.54 -7.31 1.81
N ALA A 61 -3.77 -7.14 0.73
CA ALA A 61 -3.16 -8.24 0.00
C ALA A 61 -2.22 -9.08 0.90
N ALA A 62 -1.44 -8.43 1.76
CA ALA A 62 -0.58 -9.11 2.72
C ALA A 62 -1.37 -9.87 3.81
N LYS A 63 -2.51 -9.34 4.23
CA LYS A 63 -3.42 -10.05 5.14
C LYS A 63 -3.99 -11.31 4.48
N GLN A 64 -4.56 -11.17 3.28
CA GLN A 64 -5.09 -12.30 2.52
C GLN A 64 -4.03 -13.38 2.27
N GLY A 65 -2.81 -12.98 1.93
CA GLY A 65 -1.70 -13.91 1.75
C GLY A 65 -1.34 -14.68 3.02
N ARG A 66 -1.36 -14.02 4.20
CA ARG A 66 -1.12 -14.69 5.49
C ARG A 66 -2.22 -15.70 5.83
N ASP A 67 -3.48 -15.31 5.63
CA ASP A 67 -4.62 -16.20 5.90
C ASP A 67 -4.53 -17.49 5.06
N VAL A 68 -4.12 -17.37 3.78
CA VAL A 68 -3.89 -18.53 2.90
C VAL A 68 -2.73 -19.41 3.38
N VAL A 69 -1.61 -18.80 3.80
CA VAL A 69 -0.44 -19.55 4.31
C VAL A 69 -0.79 -20.28 5.62
N GLU A 70 -1.53 -19.64 6.52
CA GLU A 70 -1.96 -20.22 7.78
C GLU A 70 -2.91 -21.40 7.55
N GLN A 71 -3.85 -21.27 6.61
CA GLN A 71 -4.73 -22.37 6.21
C GLN A 71 -3.91 -23.54 5.67
N LEU A 72 -2.97 -23.29 4.75
CA LEU A 72 -2.13 -24.35 4.16
C LEU A 72 -1.27 -25.06 5.22
N ALA A 73 -0.70 -24.30 6.15
CA ALA A 73 0.10 -24.85 7.26
C ALA A 73 -0.77 -25.71 8.19
N THR A 74 -1.99 -25.28 8.46
CA THR A 74 -2.96 -26.01 9.30
C THR A 74 -3.38 -27.31 8.61
N GLU A 75 -3.70 -27.28 7.33
CA GLU A 75 -4.06 -28.46 6.54
C GLU A 75 -2.90 -29.46 6.47
N ALA A 76 -1.67 -28.97 6.25
CA ALA A 76 -0.48 -29.82 6.28
C ALA A 76 -0.27 -30.46 7.66
N ALA A 77 -0.37 -29.68 8.75
CA ALA A 77 -0.25 -30.18 10.11
C ALA A 77 -1.32 -31.23 10.44
N ALA A 78 -2.59 -30.98 10.07
CA ALA A 78 -3.67 -31.94 10.23
C ALA A 78 -3.39 -33.24 9.46
N THR A 79 -2.89 -33.13 8.23
CA THR A 79 -2.49 -34.28 7.40
C THR A 79 -1.33 -35.06 8.05
N PHE A 80 -0.34 -34.40 8.64
CA PHE A 80 0.74 -35.05 9.38
C PHE A 80 0.26 -35.78 10.64
N VAL A 81 -0.71 -35.22 11.36
CA VAL A 81 -1.31 -35.84 12.55
C VAL A 81 -2.17 -37.05 12.19
N LEU A 82 -2.96 -36.96 11.10
CA LEU A 82 -3.88 -38.02 10.68
C LEU A 82 -3.17 -39.19 9.96
N ASN A 83 -2.04 -38.95 9.28
CA ASN A 83 -1.34 -39.98 8.50
C ASN A 83 -0.28 -40.78 9.29
N ARG A 84 -0.14 -40.58 10.61
CA ARG A 84 0.79 -41.35 11.43
C ARG A 84 0.10 -41.95 12.66
N ASP A 85 -0.43 -43.15 12.50
CA ASP A 85 -0.94 -44.00 13.58
C ASP A 85 0.11 -44.32 14.68
N ASP A 86 1.40 -44.00 14.49
CA ASP A 86 2.51 -44.43 15.35
C ASP A 86 3.40 -43.29 15.91
N ASN A 87 2.97 -42.02 15.82
CA ASN A 87 3.80 -40.87 16.24
C ASN A 87 3.58 -40.43 17.70
N VAL A 88 3.48 -41.38 18.63
CA VAL A 88 3.58 -41.07 20.07
C VAL A 88 5.07 -40.86 20.38
N ILE A 89 5.51 -39.60 20.40
CA ILE A 89 6.83 -39.27 20.94
C ILE A 89 6.78 -39.54 22.45
N ARG A 90 7.28 -40.70 22.89
CA ARG A 90 7.56 -40.95 24.32
C ARG A 90 8.90 -40.30 24.65
N PRO A 91 8.93 -39.26 25.50
CA PRO A 91 10.20 -38.73 25.97
C PRO A 91 10.78 -39.74 26.96
N ASP A 92 11.85 -40.44 26.55
CA ASP A 92 12.67 -41.24 27.45
C ASP A 92 13.48 -40.29 28.35
N PHE A 93 12.89 -39.90 29.48
CA PHE A 93 13.63 -39.29 30.58
C PHE A 93 14.45 -40.39 31.25
N GLY A 94 15.56 -40.78 30.61
CA GLY A 94 16.50 -41.74 31.14
C GLY A 94 16.97 -41.29 32.53
N ARG A 95 16.48 -41.95 33.58
CA ARG A 95 17.08 -41.87 34.91
C ARG A 95 18.45 -42.52 34.80
N LYS A 96 19.52 -41.73 34.96
CA LYS A 96 20.87 -42.29 35.15
C LYS A 96 20.85 -43.18 36.40
N ALA A 97 21.22 -44.44 36.22
CA ALA A 97 21.54 -45.37 37.29
C ALA A 97 22.85 -44.98 37.98
#